data_AF-A0A382T631-F1
#
_entry.id   AF-A0A382T631-F1
#
_cell.length_a   1.000
_cell.length_b   1.000
_cell.length_c   1.000
_cell.angle_alpha   90.00
_cell.angle_beta   90.00
_cell.angle_gamma   90.00
#
_symmetry.space_group_name_H-M   'P 1'
#
loop_
_entity.id
_entity.type
_entity.pdbx_description
1 polymer ?
#
loop_
_entity_poly.entity_id
_entity_poly.type
_entity_poly.pdbx_seq_one_letter_code
_entity_poly.pdbx_strand_id
1 'polypeptide(L)'
;VNELGAAVSFYKIGMELLMTGDYFDLLDWLVEKNKNVFVDLKLFDVPATVSKAVKRLSKRGAYFTTVHGNQSMMEAAAAEKGDLKVLAVTALTSLDQGDLNDMGFTCDIKELVISRAKRALSSGCDGIVASGLELEHIRNEVDQKLVIVTP
;
A
#
# COMPACT_ATOMS: atom_id res chain seq x y z
N VAL A 1 -10.49 -15.77 -11.80
CA VAL A 1 -11.66 -15.43 -10.95
C VAL A 1 -12.72 -16.50 -10.96
N ASN A 2 -13.24 -16.91 -12.13
CA ASN A 2 -14.30 -17.93 -12.22
C ASN A 2 -13.89 -19.26 -11.56
N GLU A 3 -12.65 -19.71 -11.79
CA GLU A 3 -12.13 -20.95 -11.18
C GLU A 3 -11.96 -20.86 -9.66
N LEU A 4 -11.45 -19.73 -9.15
CA LEU A 4 -11.24 -19.51 -7.71
C LEU A 4 -12.56 -19.32 -6.94
N GLY A 5 -13.63 -18.90 -7.63
CA GLY A 5 -14.97 -18.77 -7.07
C GLY A 5 -15.03 -17.90 -5.81
N ALA A 6 -15.60 -18.48 -4.74
CA ALA A 6 -15.76 -17.82 -3.44
C ALA A 6 -14.55 -18.00 -2.50
N ALA A 7 -13.60 -18.87 -2.83
CA ALA A 7 -12.42 -19.11 -1.99
C ALA A 7 -11.49 -17.89 -1.93
N VAL A 8 -11.57 -17.01 -2.95
CA VAL A 8 -10.79 -15.78 -3.03
C VAL A 8 -11.72 -14.58 -3.19
N SER A 9 -11.57 -13.61 -2.27
CA SER A 9 -12.30 -12.33 -2.28
C SER A 9 -11.42 -11.14 -2.65
N PHE A 10 -10.10 -11.23 -2.41
CA PHE A 10 -9.14 -10.17 -2.72
C PHE A 10 -8.34 -10.46 -3.99
N TYR A 11 -8.19 -9.45 -4.85
CA TYR A 11 -7.39 -9.52 -6.07
C TYR A 11 -6.44 -8.34 -6.13
N LYS A 12 -5.13 -8.62 -6.13
CA LYS A 12 -4.09 -7.60 -6.24
C LYS A 12 -3.71 -7.39 -7.70
N ILE A 13 -3.78 -6.15 -8.15
CA ILE A 13 -3.40 -5.74 -9.51
C ILE A 13 -2.23 -4.76 -9.44
N GLY A 14 -1.13 -5.11 -10.11
CA GLY A 14 0.15 -4.40 -10.02
C GLY A 14 0.49 -3.58 -11.25
N MET A 15 1.59 -2.84 -11.17
CA MET A 15 2.07 -1.91 -12.20
C MET A 15 2.29 -2.56 -13.59
N GLU A 16 2.64 -3.85 -13.67
CA GLU A 16 2.80 -4.55 -14.96
C GLU A 16 1.51 -4.52 -15.78
N LEU A 17 0.36 -4.77 -15.15
CA LEU A 17 -0.94 -4.66 -15.81
C LEU A 17 -1.26 -3.22 -16.20
N LEU A 18 -0.80 -2.21 -15.43
CA LEU A 18 -0.99 -0.80 -15.78
C LEU A 18 -0.35 -0.46 -17.13
N MET A 19 0.78 -1.11 -17.47
CA MET A 19 1.49 -0.88 -18.72
C MET A 19 0.78 -1.49 -19.95
N THR A 20 -0.23 -2.34 -19.76
CA THR A 20 -1.00 -2.94 -20.86
C THR A 20 -2.11 -2.03 -21.39
N GLY A 21 -2.59 -1.08 -20.57
CA GLY A 21 -3.79 -0.30 -20.84
C GLY A 21 -5.08 -0.90 -20.24
N ASP A 22 -5.11 -2.21 -19.94
CA ASP A 22 -6.31 -2.94 -19.52
C ASP A 22 -6.59 -2.87 -17.99
N TYR A 23 -5.73 -2.17 -17.25
CA TYR A 23 -5.72 -2.16 -15.78
C TYR A 23 -7.06 -1.77 -15.17
N PHE A 24 -7.65 -0.72 -15.73
CA PHE A 24 -8.86 -0.14 -15.21
C PHE A 24 -10.11 -0.90 -15.64
N ASP A 25 -10.08 -1.55 -16.81
CA ASP A 25 -11.16 -2.43 -17.25
C ASP A 25 -11.23 -3.67 -16.35
N LEU A 26 -10.08 -4.25 -15.98
CA LEU A 26 -10.04 -5.36 -15.03
C LEU A 26 -10.49 -4.93 -13.62
N LEU A 27 -10.07 -3.74 -13.17
CA LEU A 27 -10.50 -3.20 -11.88
C LEU A 27 -12.03 -3.10 -11.82
N ASP A 28 -12.64 -2.45 -12.82
CA ASP A 28 -14.09 -2.24 -12.87
C ASP A 28 -14.83 -3.58 -12.94
N TRP A 29 -14.37 -4.51 -13.77
CA TRP A 29 -14.95 -5.85 -13.88
C TRP A 29 -14.88 -6.66 -12.57
N LEU A 30 -13.79 -6.52 -11.79
CA LEU A 30 -13.67 -7.17 -10.48
C LEU A 30 -14.63 -6.55 -9.45
N VAL A 31 -14.76 -5.22 -9.45
CA VAL A 31 -15.69 -4.49 -8.57
C VAL A 31 -17.14 -4.87 -8.87
N GLU A 32 -17.54 -4.93 -10.14
CA GLU A 32 -18.88 -5.38 -10.57
C GLU A 32 -19.19 -6.82 -10.11
N LYS A 33 -18.16 -7.64 -9.92
CA LYS A 33 -18.28 -9.00 -9.38
C LYS A 33 -18.19 -9.09 -7.86
N ASN A 34 -18.31 -7.96 -7.16
CA ASN A 34 -18.22 -7.84 -5.71
C ASN A 34 -16.91 -8.41 -5.15
N LYS A 35 -15.79 -8.19 -5.85
CA LYS A 35 -14.45 -8.55 -5.37
C LYS A 35 -13.75 -7.34 -4.77
N ASN A 36 -12.92 -7.58 -3.75
CA ASN A 36 -12.07 -6.55 -3.15
C ASN A 36 -10.82 -6.37 -4.00
N VAL A 37 -10.72 -5.23 -4.69
CA VAL A 37 -9.54 -4.94 -5.53
C VAL A 37 -8.47 -4.24 -4.72
N PHE A 38 -7.26 -4.81 -4.73
CA PHE A 38 -6.06 -4.22 -4.16
C PHE A 38 -5.20 -3.62 -5.30
N VAL A 39 -5.20 -2.30 -5.39
CA VAL A 39 -4.38 -1.52 -6.33
C VAL A 39 -2.97 -1.35 -5.78
N ASP A 40 -2.03 -2.14 -6.29
CA ASP A 40 -0.63 -2.15 -5.84
C ASP A 40 0.28 -1.36 -6.80
N LEU A 41 0.20 -0.03 -6.72
CA LEU A 41 0.97 0.89 -7.55
C LEU A 41 2.06 1.65 -6.80
N LYS A 42 2.10 1.53 -5.46
CA LYS A 42 3.11 2.15 -4.59
C LYS A 42 3.31 3.62 -4.91
N LEU A 43 2.21 4.38 -4.94
CA LEU A 43 2.16 5.78 -5.36
C LEU A 43 3.27 6.57 -4.67
N PHE A 44 4.16 7.18 -5.45
CA PHE A 44 5.30 7.94 -4.96
C PHE A 44 5.55 9.14 -5.88
N ASP A 45 5.12 10.30 -5.41
CA ASP A 45 5.23 11.59 -6.11
C ASP A 45 5.10 12.70 -5.05
N VAL A 46 5.08 13.98 -5.45
CA VAL A 46 4.80 15.07 -4.52
C VAL A 46 3.41 14.91 -3.88
N PRO A 47 3.21 15.38 -2.63
CA PRO A 47 1.97 15.12 -1.87
C PRO A 47 0.68 15.49 -2.62
N ALA A 48 0.68 16.60 -3.36
CA ALA A 48 -0.47 17.05 -4.14
C ALA A 48 -0.85 16.10 -5.29
N THR A 49 0.13 15.44 -5.92
CA THR A 49 -0.12 14.45 -6.97
C THR A 49 -0.68 13.17 -6.37
N VAL A 50 -0.08 12.68 -5.28
CA VAL A 50 -0.54 11.48 -4.55
C VAL A 50 -1.98 11.68 -4.08
N SER A 51 -2.27 12.81 -3.44
CA SER A 51 -3.62 13.18 -2.99
C SER A 51 -4.66 13.14 -4.11
N LYS A 52 -4.35 13.74 -5.27
CA LYS A 52 -5.24 13.74 -6.44
C LYS A 52 -5.43 12.34 -7.01
N ALA A 53 -4.36 11.53 -7.07
CA ALA A 53 -4.44 10.14 -7.55
C ALA A 53 -5.35 9.30 -6.64
N VAL A 54 -5.15 9.39 -5.31
CA VAL A 54 -5.98 8.70 -4.32
C VAL A 54 -7.44 9.16 -4.41
N LYS A 55 -7.71 10.46 -4.53
CA LYS A 55 -9.07 11.01 -4.70
C LYS A 55 -9.79 10.47 -5.93
N ARG A 56 -9.06 10.20 -7.02
CA ARG A 56 -9.64 9.63 -8.24
C ARG A 56 -9.92 8.15 -8.07
N LEU A 57 -8.97 7.44 -7.47
CA LEU A 57 -9.10 6.01 -7.24
C LEU A 57 -10.21 5.67 -6.22
N SER A 58 -10.36 6.47 -5.17
CA SER A 58 -11.37 6.25 -4.13
C SER A 58 -12.80 6.26 -4.65
N LYS A 59 -13.03 6.85 -5.83
CA LYS A 59 -14.33 6.88 -6.52
C LYS A 59 -14.59 5.67 -7.43
N ARG A 60 -13.64 4.75 -7.56
CA ARG A 60 -13.70 3.61 -8.49
C ARG A 60 -13.97 2.25 -7.81
N GLY A 61 -14.22 2.26 -6.50
CA GLY A 61 -14.58 1.04 -5.75
C GLY A 61 -13.41 0.11 -5.38
N ALA A 62 -12.16 0.57 -5.53
CA ALA A 62 -11.00 -0.15 -5.03
C ALA A 62 -11.06 -0.27 -3.50
N TYR A 63 -10.59 -1.41 -2.97
CA TYR A 63 -10.59 -1.68 -1.53
C TYR A 63 -9.30 -1.21 -0.86
N PHE A 64 -8.15 -1.54 -1.47
CA PHE A 64 -6.83 -1.11 -1.02
C PHE A 64 -6.09 -0.35 -2.10
N THR A 65 -5.26 0.61 -1.70
CA THR A 65 -4.19 1.18 -2.52
C THR A 65 -2.88 1.28 -1.75
N THR A 66 -1.74 1.27 -2.44
CA THR A 66 -0.42 1.47 -1.82
C THR A 66 0.16 2.85 -2.08
N VAL A 67 0.77 3.43 -1.05
CA VAL A 67 1.62 4.62 -1.13
C VAL A 67 3.02 4.25 -0.63
N HIS A 68 4.07 4.69 -1.30
CA HIS A 68 5.43 4.60 -0.79
C HIS A 68 5.95 6.03 -0.72
N GLY A 69 6.26 6.55 0.46
CA GLY A 69 6.51 7.99 0.56
C GLY A 69 6.79 8.47 1.98
N ASN A 70 7.14 9.74 2.12
CA ASN A 70 7.40 10.38 3.41
C ASN A 70 6.09 10.73 4.15
N GLN A 71 6.22 11.37 5.32
CA GLN A 71 5.09 11.76 6.18
C GLN A 71 4.02 12.54 5.41
N SER A 72 4.40 13.60 4.69
CA SER A 72 3.45 14.47 4.01
C SER A 72 2.75 13.78 2.84
N MET A 73 3.41 12.85 2.15
CA MET A 73 2.75 12.02 1.13
C MET A 73 1.70 11.10 1.73
N MET A 74 2.01 10.45 2.86
CA MET A 74 1.08 9.56 3.56
C MET A 74 -0.14 10.32 4.09
N GLU A 75 0.06 11.50 4.69
CA GLU A 75 -1.02 12.38 5.15
C GLU A 75 -1.89 12.85 3.98
N ALA A 76 -1.28 13.24 2.86
CA ALA A 76 -1.99 13.70 1.67
C ALA A 76 -2.80 12.57 1.01
N ALA A 77 -2.31 11.34 1.02
CA ALA A 77 -3.04 10.16 0.61
C ALA A 77 -4.24 9.90 1.54
N ALA A 78 -3.99 9.88 2.86
CA ALA A 78 -5.02 9.59 3.84
C ALA A 78 -6.16 10.62 3.85
N ALA A 79 -5.87 11.88 3.56
CA ALA A 79 -6.86 12.97 3.53
C ALA A 79 -7.95 12.80 2.44
N GLU A 80 -7.66 12.10 1.34
CA GLU A 80 -8.55 11.99 0.17
C GLU A 80 -9.05 10.56 -0.10
N LYS A 81 -8.82 9.65 0.85
CA LYS A 81 -9.08 8.21 0.68
C LYS A 81 -10.58 7.86 0.71
N GLY A 82 -11.44 8.62 1.38
CA GLY A 82 -12.84 8.22 1.57
C GLY A 82 -12.93 6.82 2.20
N ASP A 83 -13.61 5.90 1.53
CA ASP A 83 -13.72 4.49 1.95
C ASP A 83 -12.53 3.60 1.50
N LEU A 84 -11.71 4.08 0.55
CA LEU A 84 -10.51 3.38 0.11
C LEU A 84 -9.50 3.30 1.26
N LYS A 85 -8.96 2.10 1.50
CA LYS A 85 -7.93 1.91 2.52
C LYS A 85 -6.54 2.14 1.93
N VAL A 86 -5.78 3.04 2.54
CA VAL A 86 -4.42 3.38 2.11
C VAL A 86 -3.41 2.58 2.93
N LEU A 87 -2.55 1.82 2.24
CA LEU A 87 -1.48 1.02 2.83
C LEU A 87 -0.13 1.65 2.52
N ALA A 88 0.64 2.04 3.54
CA ALA A 88 1.98 2.57 3.34
C ALA A 88 3.00 1.42 3.19
N VAL A 89 3.86 1.48 2.17
CA VAL A 89 4.99 0.55 2.03
C VAL A 89 6.08 0.98 3.01
N THR A 90 6.48 0.09 3.93
CA THR A 90 7.51 0.39 4.93
C THR A 90 8.90 0.42 4.30
N ALA A 91 9.25 -0.68 3.66
CA ALA A 91 10.35 -0.86 2.74
C ALA A 91 9.85 -1.78 1.61
N LEU A 92 10.44 -1.67 0.41
CA LEU A 92 10.23 -2.71 -0.59
C LEU A 92 10.82 -4.00 -0.02
N THR A 93 10.05 -5.08 0.01
CA THR A 93 10.47 -6.37 0.59
C THR A 93 11.66 -7.01 -0.12
N SER A 94 12.06 -6.46 -1.27
CA SER A 94 13.26 -6.84 -2.01
C SER A 94 14.51 -6.10 -1.55
N LEU A 95 14.40 -5.05 -0.72
CA LEU A 95 15.53 -4.28 -0.25
C LEU A 95 16.19 -4.95 0.94
N ASP A 96 17.51 -4.92 0.97
CA ASP A 96 18.32 -5.27 2.12
C ASP A 96 19.10 -4.07 2.67
N GLN A 97 19.97 -4.33 3.66
CA GLN A 97 20.79 -3.28 4.26
C GLN A 97 21.82 -2.69 3.27
N GLY A 98 22.30 -3.48 2.32
CA GLY A 98 23.20 -3.03 1.25
C GLY A 98 22.50 -2.01 0.36
N ASP A 99 21.28 -2.31 -0.08
CA ASP A 99 20.50 -1.38 -0.90
C ASP A 99 20.22 -0.05 -0.18
N LEU A 100 19.92 -0.10 1.12
CA LEU A 100 19.75 1.10 1.93
C LEU A 100 21.01 1.95 1.97
N ASN A 101 22.17 1.32 2.18
CA ASN A 101 23.45 2.02 2.18
C ASN A 101 23.73 2.66 0.81
N ASP A 102 23.47 1.93 -0.28
CA ASP A 102 23.67 2.42 -1.66
C ASP A 102 22.74 3.60 -1.99
N MET A 103 21.52 3.61 -1.45
CA MET A 103 20.59 4.74 -1.54
C MET A 103 20.93 5.89 -0.59
N GLY A 104 21.96 5.75 0.25
CA GLY A 104 22.43 6.78 1.17
C GLY A 104 21.68 6.85 2.50
N PHE A 105 20.94 5.80 2.87
CA PHE A 105 20.36 5.69 4.21
C PHE A 105 21.43 5.34 5.23
N THR A 106 21.33 5.93 6.43
CA THR A 106 22.26 5.73 7.55
C THR A 106 21.63 4.97 8.72
N CYS A 107 20.55 4.23 8.46
CA CYS A 107 19.79 3.49 9.48
C CYS A 107 19.73 2.00 9.17
N ASP A 108 19.44 1.20 10.19
CA ASP A 108 19.14 -0.21 10.02
C ASP A 108 17.78 -0.41 9.33
N ILE A 109 17.65 -1.44 8.49
CA ILE A 109 16.41 -1.75 7.77
C ILE A 109 15.22 -2.00 8.71
N LYS A 110 15.44 -2.67 9.85
CA LYS A 110 14.38 -2.95 10.82
C LYS A 110 13.92 -1.67 11.49
N GLU A 111 14.86 -0.78 11.84
CA GLU A 111 14.54 0.54 12.40
C GLU A 111 13.74 1.38 11.40
N LEU A 112 14.11 1.36 10.12
CA LEU A 112 13.37 2.03 9.07
C LEU A 112 11.94 1.49 8.97
N VAL A 113 11.77 0.17 8.94
CA VAL A 113 10.46 -0.48 8.84
C VAL A 113 9.55 -0.10 10.00
N ILE A 114 10.06 -0.14 11.25
CA ILE A 114 9.29 0.27 12.43
C ILE A 114 8.95 1.76 12.39
N SER A 115 9.92 2.62 12.06
CA SER A 115 9.71 4.06 11.92
C SER A 115 8.62 4.38 10.89
N ARG A 116 8.64 3.69 9.75
CA ARG A 116 7.64 3.83 8.68
C ARG A 116 6.27 3.33 9.10
N ALA A 117 6.19 2.21 9.83
CA ALA A 117 4.93 1.67 10.35
C ALA A 117 4.28 2.63 11.36
N LYS A 118 5.06 3.20 12.29
CA LYS A 118 4.58 4.21 13.24
C LYS A 118 4.06 5.46 12.53
N ARG A 119 4.79 5.92 11.51
CA ARG A 119 4.40 7.08 10.70
C ARG A 119 3.15 6.83 9.86
N ALA A 120 2.99 5.64 9.29
CA ALA A 120 1.79 5.28 8.55
C ALA A 120 0.54 5.42 9.43
N LEU A 121 0.60 4.88 10.66
CA LEU A 121 -0.46 5.00 11.64
C LEU A 121 -0.74 6.47 11.99
N SER A 122 0.29 7.27 12.29
CA SER A 122 0.10 8.68 12.66
C SER A 122 -0.36 9.56 11.49
N SER A 123 -0.11 9.14 10.25
CA SER A 123 -0.55 9.84 9.02
C SER A 123 -2.01 9.57 8.67
N GLY A 124 -2.68 8.64 9.36
CA GLY A 124 -4.05 8.23 9.05
C GLY A 124 -4.18 7.17 7.95
N CYS A 125 -3.06 6.54 7.55
CA CYS A 125 -3.12 5.33 6.72
C CYS A 125 -3.81 4.20 7.49
N ASP A 126 -4.52 3.33 6.77
CA ASP A 126 -5.25 2.20 7.36
C ASP A 126 -4.35 1.02 7.67
N GLY A 127 -3.19 0.97 7.02
CA GLY A 127 -2.27 -0.15 7.14
C GLY A 127 -0.93 0.08 6.48
N ILE A 128 -0.18 -1.00 6.41
CA ILE A 128 1.12 -1.08 5.76
C ILE A 128 1.26 -2.33 4.91
N VAL A 129 2.19 -2.26 3.97
CA VAL A 129 2.78 -3.44 3.31
C VAL A 129 4.18 -3.64 3.87
N ALA A 130 4.44 -4.83 4.41
CA ALA A 130 5.71 -5.20 5.05
C ALA A 130 6.04 -6.68 4.83
N SER A 131 7.29 -7.10 5.08
CA SER A 131 7.68 -8.50 4.97
C SER A 131 7.06 -9.36 6.07
N GLY A 132 6.74 -10.61 5.76
CA GLY A 132 6.27 -11.60 6.74
C GLY A 132 7.26 -11.80 7.90
N LEU A 133 8.56 -11.59 7.65
CA LEU A 133 9.63 -11.74 8.64
C LEU A 133 9.63 -10.63 9.70
N GLU A 134 8.98 -9.50 9.42
CA GLU A 134 8.99 -8.30 10.27
C GLU A 134 7.74 -8.21 11.15
N LEU A 135 6.75 -9.07 10.92
CA LEU A 135 5.42 -8.98 11.53
C LEU A 135 5.45 -8.93 13.06
N GLU A 136 6.16 -9.85 13.69
CA GLU A 136 6.24 -9.92 15.15
C GLU A 136 6.81 -8.63 15.73
N HIS A 137 7.90 -8.13 15.13
CA HIS A 137 8.55 -6.91 15.59
C HIS A 137 7.64 -5.69 15.41
N ILE A 138 6.96 -5.57 14.27
CA ILE A 138 5.99 -4.49 14.04
C ILE A 138 4.84 -4.55 15.05
N ARG A 139 4.31 -5.74 15.35
CA ARG A 139 3.19 -5.92 16.29
C ARG A 139 3.55 -5.61 17.74
N ASN A 140 4.82 -5.71 18.12
CA ASN A 140 5.30 -5.31 19.44
C ASN A 140 5.43 -3.78 19.58
N GLU A 141 5.57 -3.06 18.47
CA GLU A 141 5.91 -1.63 18.44
C GLU A 141 4.77 -0.72 17.96
N VAL A 142 3.75 -1.28 17.30
CA VAL A 142 2.69 -0.53 16.60
C VAL A 142 1.31 -1.09 16.94
N ASP A 143 0.33 -0.20 17.10
CA ASP A 143 -1.06 -0.55 17.45
C ASP A 143 -1.65 -1.63 16.51
N GLN A 144 -2.33 -2.59 17.10
CA GLN A 144 -3.02 -3.70 16.43
C GLN A 144 -4.12 -3.23 15.45
N LYS A 145 -4.59 -1.98 15.58
CA LYS A 145 -5.52 -1.37 14.62
C LYS A 145 -4.93 -1.22 13.21
N LEU A 146 -3.60 -1.19 13.07
CA LEU A 146 -2.95 -1.06 11.77
C LEU A 146 -3.05 -2.37 10.98
N VAL A 147 -3.70 -2.35 9.81
CA VAL A 147 -3.73 -3.51 8.91
C VAL A 147 -2.32 -3.77 8.40
N ILE A 148 -1.86 -5.03 8.41
CA ILE A 148 -0.59 -5.41 7.77
C ILE A 148 -0.91 -6.38 6.65
N VAL A 149 -0.47 -6.05 5.44
CA VAL A 149 -0.54 -6.93 4.28
C VAL A 149 0.86 -7.37 3.90
N THR A 150 1.08 -8.69 3.87
CA THR A 150 2.33 -9.28 3.39
C THR A 150 2.20 -9.64 1.91
N PRO A 151 3.21 -9.37 1.07
CA PRO A 151 3.26 -9.84 -0.31
C PRO A 151 3.22 -11.37 -0.45
#